data_AF-A0A3B4VR82-F1
#
_entry.id   AF-A0A3B4VR82-F1
#
_cell.length_a   1.000
_cell.length_b   1.000
_cell.length_c   1.000
_cell.angle_alpha   90.00
_cell.angle_beta   90.00
_cell.angle_gamma   90.00
#
_symmetry.space_group_name_H-M   'P 1'
#
loop_
_entity.id
_entity.type
_entity.pdbx_description
1 polymer ?
#
loop_
_entity_poly.entity_id
_entity_poly.type
_entity_poly.pdbx_seq_one_letter_code
_entity_poly.pdbx_strand_id
1 'polypeptide(L)'
;MPRKYTRKTTWGKTPLEEMESAASEVKEGKKSIRAAARERNIDKSSILRFIKKKEKGEVKSVAWGAVAEAKRILTDEIEEELAKHLKQLAEQFHGLPPVKCRQLAFEYAEKNNIPVPANWTKAQSAGR
;
A
#
# COMPACT_ATOMS: atom_id res chain seq x y z
N MET A 1 3.11 5.02 27.13
CA MET A 1 3.39 4.93 25.68
C MET A 1 3.47 6.35 25.10
N PRO A 2 4.41 6.65 24.18
CA PRO A 2 4.42 7.94 23.49
C PRO A 2 3.09 8.15 22.75
N ARG A 3 2.42 9.28 22.97
CA ARG A 3 1.16 9.62 22.27
C ARG A 3 1.36 9.75 20.75
N LYS A 4 2.58 10.06 20.30
CA LYS A 4 2.97 10.19 18.90
C LYS A 4 4.23 9.36 18.64
N TYR A 5 4.12 8.33 17.81
CA TYR A 5 5.27 7.50 17.41
C TYR A 5 6.05 8.22 16.29
N THR A 6 7.35 8.43 16.49
CA THR A 6 8.28 8.84 15.42
C THR A 6 8.94 7.62 14.82
N ARG A 7 8.82 7.47 13.50
CA ARG A 7 9.39 6.33 12.79
C ARG A 7 10.92 6.41 12.80
N LYS A 8 11.58 5.34 13.23
CA LYS A 8 13.04 5.25 13.30
C LYS A 8 13.70 4.82 11.99
N THR A 9 12.96 4.16 11.09
CA THR A 9 13.50 3.55 9.87
C THR A 9 13.16 4.34 8.61
N THR A 10 14.10 4.40 7.67
CA THR A 10 13.93 4.95 6.31
C THR A 10 13.40 3.92 5.31
N TRP A 11 13.14 2.69 5.75
CA TRP A 11 12.71 1.59 4.87
C TRP A 11 11.42 1.93 4.12
N GLY A 12 11.42 1.65 2.81
CA GLY A 12 10.25 1.81 1.95
C GLY A 12 9.82 3.25 1.70
N LYS A 13 10.68 4.24 1.98
CA LYS A 13 10.44 5.66 1.65
C LYS A 13 10.96 6.07 0.27
N THR A 14 11.84 5.27 -0.31
CA THR A 14 12.45 5.54 -1.62
C THR A 14 11.38 5.49 -2.72
N PRO A 15 11.22 6.56 -3.51
CA PRO A 15 10.29 6.57 -4.64
C PRO A 15 10.73 5.58 -5.73
N LEU A 16 9.81 5.24 -6.61
CA LEU A 16 10.05 4.28 -7.69
C LEU A 16 11.15 4.76 -8.64
N GLU A 17 11.10 6.03 -9.03
CA GLU A 17 12.05 6.65 -9.97
C GLU A 17 13.50 6.56 -9.47
N GLU A 18 13.75 6.88 -8.20
CA GLU A 18 15.09 6.78 -7.61
C GLU A 18 15.57 5.32 -7.55
N MET A 19 14.68 4.38 -7.25
CA MET A 19 15.00 2.95 -7.21
C MET A 19 15.31 2.41 -8.62
N GLU A 20 14.58 2.86 -9.63
CA GLU A 20 14.80 2.49 -11.04
C GLU A 20 16.12 3.05 -11.56
N SER A 21 16.40 4.32 -11.30
CA SER A 21 17.66 4.97 -11.65
C SER A 21 18.85 4.22 -11.02
N ALA A 22 18.74 3.86 -9.73
CA ALA A 22 19.75 3.07 -9.03
C ALA A 22 19.95 1.68 -9.64
N ALA A 23 18.86 1.01 -9.99
CA ALA A 23 18.92 -0.32 -10.57
C ALA A 23 19.52 -0.30 -11.98
N SER A 24 19.21 0.71 -12.80
CA SER A 24 19.76 0.87 -14.14
C SER A 24 21.27 1.13 -14.10
N GLU A 25 21.76 2.03 -13.25
CA GLU A 25 23.21 2.29 -13.11
C GLU A 25 24.00 1.04 -12.68
N VAL A 26 23.40 0.21 -11.82
CA VAL A 26 24.01 -1.05 -11.38
C VAL A 26 23.98 -2.09 -12.50
N LYS A 27 22.88 -2.20 -13.26
CA LYS A 27 22.76 -3.14 -14.38
C LYS A 27 23.67 -2.77 -15.56
N GLU A 28 23.82 -1.48 -15.84
CA GLU A 28 24.72 -0.96 -16.87
C GLU A 28 26.20 -1.07 -16.49
N GLY A 29 26.51 -1.51 -15.26
CA GLY A 29 27.89 -1.67 -14.78
C GLY A 29 28.61 -0.36 -14.45
N LYS A 30 27.90 0.78 -14.47
CA LYS A 30 28.49 2.11 -14.16
C LYS A 30 28.92 2.22 -12.69
N LYS A 31 28.18 1.59 -11.78
CA LYS A 31 28.47 1.60 -10.33
C LYS A 31 28.24 0.23 -9.71
N SER A 32 29.03 -0.10 -8.70
CA SER A 32 28.75 -1.28 -7.87
C SER A 32 27.51 -1.06 -7.01
N ILE A 33 26.82 -2.15 -6.61
CA ILE A 33 25.65 -2.10 -5.71
C ILE A 33 25.95 -1.28 -4.45
N ARG A 34 27.15 -1.44 -3.88
CA ARG A 34 27.56 -0.73 -2.66
C ARG A 34 27.80 0.76 -2.90
N ALA A 35 28.31 1.14 -4.06
CA ALA A 35 28.51 2.54 -4.42
C ALA A 35 27.17 3.26 -4.63
N ALA A 36 26.26 2.68 -5.43
CA ALA A 36 24.92 3.22 -5.65
C ALA A 36 24.11 3.33 -4.35
N ALA A 37 24.25 2.35 -3.45
CA ALA A 37 23.62 2.37 -2.12
C ALA A 37 24.07 3.56 -1.26
N ARG A 38 25.38 3.85 -1.24
CA ARG A 38 25.93 4.97 -0.44
C ARG A 38 25.51 6.33 -0.99
N GLU A 39 25.55 6.48 -2.30
CA GLU A 39 25.25 7.75 -2.97
C GLU A 39 23.79 8.15 -2.83
N ARG A 40 22.87 7.21 -3.04
CA ARG A 40 21.43 7.47 -2.92
C ARG A 40 20.87 7.23 -1.52
N ASN A 41 21.72 6.86 -0.56
CA ASN A 41 21.33 6.51 0.81
C ASN A 41 20.22 5.42 0.87
N ILE A 42 20.31 4.45 -0.04
CA ILE A 42 19.39 3.30 -0.13
C ILE A 42 20.13 2.06 0.36
N ASP A 43 19.47 1.22 1.14
CA ASP A 43 20.12 -0.02 1.58
C ASP A 43 20.42 -0.96 0.40
N LYS A 44 21.61 -1.57 0.41
CA LYS A 44 22.10 -2.47 -0.65
C LYS A 44 21.15 -3.64 -0.92
N SER A 45 20.46 -4.15 0.12
CA SER A 45 19.54 -5.27 -0.03
C SER A 45 18.26 -4.85 -0.73
N SER A 46 17.84 -3.59 -0.59
CA SER A 46 16.66 -3.04 -1.26
C SER A 46 16.90 -2.92 -2.77
N ILE A 47 18.06 -2.41 -3.18
CA ILE A 47 18.46 -2.33 -4.60
C ILE A 47 18.54 -3.74 -5.21
N LEU A 48 19.21 -4.68 -4.53
CA LEU A 48 19.32 -6.06 -5.00
C LEU A 48 17.96 -6.74 -5.13
N ARG A 49 17.08 -6.57 -4.13
CA ARG A 49 15.71 -7.10 -4.16
C ARG A 49 14.92 -6.52 -5.33
N PHE A 50 15.06 -5.21 -5.58
CA PHE A 50 14.39 -4.55 -6.69
C PHE A 50 14.87 -5.08 -8.05
N ILE A 51 16.19 -5.25 -8.25
CA ILE A 51 16.77 -5.84 -9.45
C ILE A 51 16.20 -7.25 -9.71
N LYS A 52 16.22 -8.12 -8.70
CA LYS A 52 15.66 -9.48 -8.80
C LYS A 52 14.15 -9.48 -9.09
N LYS A 53 13.41 -8.50 -8.57
CA LYS A 53 11.98 -8.37 -8.84
C LYS A 53 11.75 -7.93 -10.29
N LYS A 54 12.54 -6.99 -10.79
CA LYS A 54 12.50 -6.48 -12.17
C LYS A 54 12.88 -7.56 -13.21
N GLU A 55 13.71 -8.53 -12.83
CA GLU A 55 14.02 -9.70 -13.67
C GLU A 55 12.84 -10.67 -13.81
N LYS A 56 11.97 -10.76 -12.79
CA LYS A 56 10.81 -11.64 -12.80
C LYS A 56 9.58 -11.03 -13.49
N GLY A 57 9.56 -9.72 -13.70
CA GLY A 57 8.45 -9.00 -14.32
C GLY A 57 8.50 -7.50 -14.04
N GLU A 58 7.49 -6.80 -14.54
CA GLU A 58 7.36 -5.36 -14.36
C GLU A 58 7.02 -4.99 -12.90
N VAL A 59 7.69 -3.96 -12.37
CA VAL A 59 7.50 -3.51 -11.00
C VAL A 59 6.70 -2.21 -11.00
N LYS A 60 5.37 -2.31 -10.85
CA LYS A 60 4.44 -1.17 -10.82
C LYS A 60 4.57 -0.28 -9.58
N SER A 61 5.04 -0.85 -8.46
CA SER A 61 5.15 -0.12 -7.20
C SER A 61 6.26 -0.64 -6.29
N VAL A 62 6.83 0.28 -5.50
CA VAL A 62 7.88 0.01 -4.51
C VAL A 62 7.28 -0.11 -3.12
N ALA A 63 8.06 -0.71 -2.21
CA ALA A 63 7.73 -0.86 -0.80
C ALA A 63 6.43 -1.66 -0.59
N TRP A 64 5.47 -1.07 0.13
CA TRP A 64 4.21 -1.71 0.53
C TRP A 64 3.11 -1.58 -0.52
N GLY A 65 3.30 -0.74 -1.56
CA GLY A 65 2.29 -0.53 -2.60
C GLY A 65 1.90 -1.84 -3.29
N ALA A 66 2.87 -2.67 -3.66
CA ALA A 66 2.61 -3.92 -4.37
C ALA A 66 1.84 -4.94 -3.52
N VAL A 67 2.03 -4.92 -2.19
CA VAL A 67 1.30 -5.79 -1.26
C VAL A 67 -0.12 -5.29 -1.07
N ALA A 68 -0.30 -3.97 -1.01
CA ALA A 68 -1.61 -3.34 -0.91
C ALA A 68 -2.45 -3.61 -2.16
N GLU A 69 -1.86 -3.47 -3.34
CA GLU A 69 -2.52 -3.73 -4.63
C GLU A 69 -2.92 -5.21 -4.77
N ALA A 70 -2.04 -6.14 -4.42
CA ALA A 70 -2.36 -7.57 -4.47
C ALA A 70 -3.43 -8.03 -3.47
N LYS A 71 -3.63 -7.28 -2.38
CA LYS A 71 -4.64 -7.56 -1.34
C LYS A 71 -5.85 -6.64 -1.44
N ARG A 72 -5.99 -5.94 -2.57
CA ARG A 72 -7.08 -5.03 -2.82
C ARG A 72 -8.38 -5.81 -2.96
N ILE A 73 -9.40 -5.42 -2.20
CA ILE A 73 -10.73 -6.05 -2.19
C ILE A 73 -11.74 -5.20 -2.95
N LEU A 74 -11.71 -3.88 -2.73
CA LEU A 74 -12.58 -2.91 -3.40
C LEU A 74 -11.79 -2.25 -4.54
N THR A 75 -12.39 -2.13 -5.72
CA THR A 75 -11.79 -1.41 -6.87
C THR A 75 -11.84 0.11 -6.65
N ASP A 76 -11.09 0.89 -7.45
CA ASP A 76 -11.02 2.35 -7.30
C ASP A 76 -12.42 2.98 -7.40
N GLU A 77 -13.18 2.55 -8.40
CA GLU A 77 -14.55 3.03 -8.66
C GLU A 77 -15.47 2.79 -7.45
N ILE A 78 -15.40 1.58 -6.89
CA ILE A 78 -16.21 1.18 -5.73
C ILE A 78 -15.79 1.96 -4.48
N GLU A 79 -14.49 2.15 -4.27
CA GLU A 79 -13.99 2.93 -3.14
C GLU A 79 -14.43 4.40 -3.23
N GLU A 80 -14.45 4.98 -4.42
CA GLU A 80 -14.95 6.34 -4.66
C GLU A 80 -16.45 6.47 -4.36
N GLU A 81 -17.27 5.52 -4.81
CA GLU A 81 -18.71 5.48 -4.52
C GLU A 81 -18.97 5.37 -3.02
N LEU A 82 -18.30 4.42 -2.36
CA LEU A 82 -18.42 4.23 -0.92
C LEU A 82 -17.98 5.48 -0.16
N ALA A 83 -16.91 6.15 -0.60
CA ALA A 83 -16.42 7.38 0.02
C ALA A 83 -17.44 8.54 -0.11
N LYS A 84 -18.08 8.68 -1.27
CA LYS A 84 -19.15 9.69 -1.47
C LYS A 84 -20.33 9.41 -0.54
N HIS A 85 -20.76 8.15 -0.45
CA HIS A 85 -21.85 7.74 0.43
C HIS A 85 -21.53 7.99 1.91
N LEU A 86 -20.32 7.63 2.36
CA LEU A 86 -19.90 7.86 3.75
C LEU A 86 -19.83 9.35 4.11
N LYS A 87 -19.44 10.23 3.16
CA LYS A 87 -19.44 11.69 3.37
C LYS A 87 -20.86 12.22 3.55
N GLN A 88 -21.81 11.80 2.71
CA GLN A 88 -23.22 12.19 2.82
C GLN A 88 -23.81 11.76 4.18
N LEU A 89 -23.52 10.55 4.63
CA LEU A 89 -23.95 10.08 5.96
C LEU A 89 -23.29 10.88 7.09
N ALA A 90 -22.00 11.20 6.97
CA ALA A 90 -21.32 11.99 7.99
C ALA A 90 -21.90 13.41 8.13
N GLU A 91 -22.32 14.02 7.04
CA GLU A 91 -23.00 15.33 7.04
C GLU A 91 -24.38 15.27 7.73
N GLN A 92 -25.13 14.18 7.53
CA GLN A 92 -26.47 14.01 8.09
C GLN A 92 -26.47 13.64 9.59
N PHE A 93 -25.49 12.86 10.06
CA PHE A 93 -25.52 12.24 11.40
C PHE A 93 -24.50 12.82 12.39
N HIS A 94 -24.03 14.06 12.18
CA HIS A 94 -22.99 14.70 13.02
C HIS A 94 -21.68 13.90 13.11
N GLY A 95 -21.30 13.26 12.00
CA GLY A 95 -20.13 12.40 11.88
C GLY A 95 -20.44 10.92 12.06
N LEU A 96 -19.61 10.09 11.43
CA LEU A 96 -19.76 8.63 11.46
C LEU A 96 -18.55 7.99 12.17
N PRO A 97 -18.75 7.14 13.18
CA PRO A 97 -17.64 6.51 13.88
C PRO A 97 -16.92 5.51 12.96
N PRO A 98 -15.57 5.37 13.05
CA PRO A 98 -14.80 4.50 12.16
C PRO A 98 -15.24 3.03 12.15
N VAL A 99 -15.81 2.55 13.26
CA VAL A 99 -16.36 1.19 13.36
C VAL A 99 -17.56 1.01 12.42
N LYS A 100 -18.46 2.00 12.35
CA LYS A 100 -19.62 1.97 11.46
C LYS A 100 -19.21 2.07 10.00
N CYS A 101 -18.20 2.89 9.68
CA CYS A 101 -17.64 2.94 8.32
C CYS A 101 -17.17 1.56 7.85
N ARG A 102 -16.51 0.79 8.73
CA ARG A 102 -16.03 -0.56 8.42
C ARG A 102 -17.17 -1.58 8.28
N GLN A 103 -18.23 -1.46 9.07
CA GLN A 103 -19.43 -2.30 8.91
C GLN A 103 -20.12 -2.02 7.57
N LEU A 104 -20.31 -0.75 7.21
CA LEU A 104 -20.89 -0.36 5.94
C LEU A 104 -20.07 -0.82 4.75
N ALA A 105 -18.74 -0.78 4.83
CA ALA A 105 -17.86 -1.31 3.79
C ALA A 105 -18.03 -2.83 3.59
N PHE A 106 -18.26 -3.58 4.68
CA PHE A 106 -18.55 -5.01 4.61
C PHE A 106 -19.94 -5.27 4.00
N GLU A 107 -20.98 -4.57 4.46
CA GLU A 107 -22.33 -4.69 3.90
C GLU A 107 -22.38 -4.31 2.42
N TYR A 108 -21.63 -3.29 2.01
CA TYR A 108 -21.51 -2.89 0.61
C TYR A 108 -20.84 -4.00 -0.21
N ALA A 109 -19.77 -4.62 0.30
CA ALA A 109 -19.11 -5.73 -0.36
C ALA A 109 -20.02 -6.96 -0.51
N GLU A 110 -20.79 -7.31 0.53
CA GLU A 110 -21.77 -8.40 0.46
C GLU A 110 -22.88 -8.13 -0.55
N LYS A 111 -23.45 -6.92 -0.57
CA LYS A 111 -24.52 -6.55 -1.52
C LYS A 111 -24.06 -6.59 -2.97
N ASN A 112 -22.80 -6.25 -3.22
CA ASN A 112 -22.20 -6.27 -4.55
C ASN A 112 -21.53 -7.61 -4.91
N ASN A 113 -21.72 -8.66 -4.08
CA ASN A 113 -21.14 -9.99 -4.26
C ASN A 113 -19.61 -9.99 -4.44
N ILE A 114 -18.91 -9.06 -3.77
CA ILE A 114 -17.46 -8.96 -3.82
C ILE A 114 -16.86 -10.02 -2.89
N PRO A 115 -15.87 -10.81 -3.34
CA PRO A 115 -15.24 -11.82 -2.49
C PRO A 115 -14.49 -11.17 -1.33
N VAL A 116 -14.97 -11.43 -0.11
CA VAL A 116 -14.37 -10.91 1.13
C VAL A 116 -13.60 -12.00 1.89
N PRO A 117 -12.52 -11.64 2.62
CA PRO A 117 -11.81 -12.60 3.47
C PRO A 117 -12.68 -13.13 4.62
N ALA A 118 -12.47 -14.38 5.04
CA ALA A 118 -13.20 -15.00 6.14
C ALA A 118 -13.16 -14.21 7.47
N ASN A 119 -12.09 -13.44 7.70
CA ASN A 119 -11.99 -12.55 8.85
C ASN A 119 -13.09 -11.48 8.86
N TRP A 120 -13.45 -10.93 7.69
CA TRP A 120 -14.48 -9.90 7.57
C TRP A 120 -15.84 -10.49 7.92
N THR A 121 -16.16 -11.68 7.43
CA THR A 121 -17.41 -12.39 7.74
C THR A 121 -17.52 -12.70 9.23
N LYS A 122 -16.44 -13.16 9.86
CA LYS A 122 -16.43 -13.45 11.31
C LYS A 122 -16.62 -12.20 12.17
N ALA A 123 -16.06 -11.08 11.74
CA ALA A 123 -16.11 -9.81 12.48
C ALA A 123 -17.25 -8.88 12.04
N GLN A 124 -18.00 -9.27 11.00
CA GLN A 124 -19.00 -8.46 10.29
C GLN A 124 -18.52 -7.02 10.04
N SER A 125 -17.23 -6.86 9.71
CA SER A 125 -16.61 -5.54 9.54
C SER A 125 -15.38 -5.63 8.65
N ALA A 126 -15.20 -4.61 7.82
CA ALA A 126 -14.04 -4.48 6.96
C ALA A 126 -12.78 -4.25 7.79
N GLY A 127 -11.74 -5.02 7.51
CA GLY A 127 -10.42 -4.87 8.13
C GLY A 127 -10.37 -5.40 9.56
N ARG A 128 -9.71 -6.56 9.72
CA ARG A 128 -9.14 -7.06 10.98
C ARG A 128 -8.23 -8.26 10.73
#